data_AF-A0A2H9MBU3-F1
#
_entry.id   AF-A0A2H9MBU3-F1
#
_cell.length_a   1.000
_cell.length_b   1.000
_cell.length_c   1.000
_cell.angle_alpha   90.00
_cell.angle_beta   90.00
_cell.angle_gamma   90.00
#
_symmetry.space_group_name_H-M   'P 1'
#
loop_
_entity.id
_entity.type
_entity.pdbx_description
1 polymer ?
#
loop_
_entity_poly.entity_id
_entity_poly.type
_entity_poly.pdbx_seq_one_letter_code
_entity_poly.pdbx_strand_id
1 'polypeptide(L)'
;MTLLLCNCRLCNSLHRFDGLLEEATPYQRIIESPDISEEVKDRLRKTYESLNPAFLKRNIDRHKREIERAYEMKMEKRKREMQKRAR
;
A
#
# COMPACT_ATOMS: atom_id res chain seq x y z
N MET A 1 20.81 7.49 -28.65
CA MET A 1 20.72 8.87 -28.10
C MET A 1 19.88 8.81 -26.85
N THR A 2 20.45 9.28 -25.76
CA THR A 2 20.00 9.28 -24.36
C THR A 2 18.51 9.59 -24.17
N LEU A 3 17.75 8.61 -23.70
CA LEU A 3 16.52 8.86 -22.93
C LEU A 3 16.84 8.60 -21.47
N LEU A 4 16.58 9.64 -20.67
CA LEU A 4 16.97 9.81 -19.29
C LEU A 4 16.41 8.70 -18.39
N LEU A 5 17.29 7.88 -17.83
CA LEU A 5 17.03 7.16 -16.59
C LEU A 5 16.87 8.19 -15.47
N CYS A 6 15.64 8.66 -15.25
CA CYS A 6 15.33 9.50 -14.09
C CYS A 6 15.36 8.61 -12.83
N ASN A 7 16.55 8.51 -12.23
CA ASN A 7 16.84 7.82 -10.98
C ASN A 7 16.40 8.65 -9.76
N CYS A 8 15.13 9.06 -9.70
CA CYS A 8 14.61 9.82 -8.56
C CYS A 8 13.76 8.93 -7.64
N ARG A 9 14.19 8.82 -6.38
CA ARG A 9 13.53 8.10 -5.27
C ARG A 9 12.12 8.59 -4.90
N LEU A 10 11.57 9.58 -5.62
CA LEU A 10 10.35 10.32 -5.28
C LEU A 10 9.17 10.14 -6.26
N CYS A 11 9.33 9.46 -7.40
CA CYS A 11 8.17 9.15 -8.27
C CYS A 11 7.26 8.04 -7.70
N ASN A 12 7.56 7.56 -6.49
CA ASN A 12 6.90 6.46 -5.82
C ASN A 12 5.67 6.88 -5.00
N SER A 13 4.85 7.85 -5.44
CA SER A 13 3.73 8.29 -4.59
C SER A 13 2.39 8.70 -5.18
N LEU A 14 2.18 8.98 -6.47
CA LEU A 14 0.84 9.40 -6.92
C LEU A 14 0.60 9.23 -8.44
N HIS A 15 0.92 8.05 -9.00
CA HIS A 15 0.28 7.68 -10.27
C HIS A 15 -1.16 7.24 -9.98
N ARG A 16 -2.06 8.19 -10.25
CA ARG A 16 -3.48 8.01 -10.52
C ARG A 16 -3.66 6.75 -11.39
N PHE A 17 -4.41 5.78 -10.87
CA PHE A 17 -4.82 4.54 -11.54
C PHE A 17 -5.75 4.87 -12.71
N ASP A 18 -5.20 5.37 -13.82
CA ASP A 18 -5.91 5.51 -15.09
C ASP A 18 -4.98 5.03 -16.21
N GLY A 19 -5.11 3.74 -16.56
CA GLY A 19 -4.96 3.28 -17.94
C GLY A 19 -3.58 2.97 -18.52
N LEU A 20 -2.81 2.02 -17.96
CA LEU A 20 -1.75 1.29 -18.69
C LEU A 20 -1.66 -0.16 -18.17
N LEU A 21 -2.49 -1.03 -18.79
CA LEU A 21 -2.43 -2.48 -18.70
C LEU A 21 -1.28 -2.98 -19.58
N GLU A 22 -0.05 -3.09 -19.08
CA GLU A 22 0.98 -3.86 -19.81
C GLU A 22 1.81 -4.80 -18.93
N GLU A 23 1.68 -4.75 -17.60
CA GLU A 23 2.40 -5.68 -16.72
C GLU A 23 1.41 -6.54 -15.92
N ALA A 24 1.38 -7.84 -16.22
CA ALA A 24 0.60 -8.81 -15.47
C ALA A 24 0.94 -8.71 -13.97
N THR A 25 -0.09 -8.58 -13.14
CA THR A 25 0.07 -8.57 -11.68
C THR A 25 0.74 -9.86 -11.22
N PRO A 26 1.46 -9.86 -10.07
CA PRO A 26 2.04 -11.10 -9.53
C PRO A 26 1.02 -12.25 -9.40
N TYR A 27 -0.25 -11.92 -9.10
CA TYR A 27 -1.35 -12.87 -9.11
C TYR A 27 -1.62 -13.44 -10.50
N GLN A 28 -1.79 -12.59 -11.51
CA GLN A 28 -2.01 -13.01 -12.90
C GLN A 28 -0.87 -13.90 -13.41
N ARG A 29 0.40 -13.55 -13.12
CA ARG A 29 1.56 -14.37 -13.51
C ARG A 29 1.51 -15.79 -12.97
N ILE A 30 1.05 -15.97 -11.72
CA ILE A 30 0.95 -17.30 -11.10
C ILE A 30 -0.21 -18.10 -11.71
N ILE A 31 -1.34 -17.45 -11.99
CA ILE A 31 -2.49 -18.11 -12.64
C ILE A 31 -2.16 -18.54 -14.07
N GLU A 32 -1.40 -17.72 -14.80
CA GLU A 32 -1.03 -17.96 -16.21
C GLU A 32 0.19 -18.88 -16.37
N SER A 33 0.98 -19.12 -15.32
CA SER A 33 2.19 -19.95 -15.40
C SER A 33 1.86 -21.42 -15.70
N PRO A 34 2.46 -22.04 -16.74
CA PRO A 34 2.26 -23.45 -17.06
C PRO A 34 2.96 -24.41 -16.08
N ASP A 35 3.96 -23.91 -15.33
CA ASP A 35 4.80 -24.71 -14.43
C ASP A 35 4.14 -24.99 -13.08
N ILE A 36 2.98 -24.38 -12.81
CA ILE A 36 2.26 -24.48 -11.54
C ILE A 36 1.04 -25.38 -11.72
N SER A 37 0.87 -26.35 -10.82
CA SER A 37 -0.28 -27.25 -10.85
C SER A 37 -1.61 -26.52 -10.65
N GLU A 38 -2.66 -27.01 -11.31
CA GLU A 38 -3.98 -26.38 -11.25
C GLU A 38 -4.56 -26.40 -9.82
N GLU A 39 -4.23 -27.40 -9.00
CA GLU A 39 -4.64 -27.47 -7.60
C GLU A 39 -4.14 -26.27 -6.78
N VAL A 40 -2.91 -25.84 -7.02
CA VAL A 40 -2.32 -24.66 -6.35
C VAL A 40 -3.01 -23.38 -6.82
N LYS A 41 -3.31 -23.27 -8.12
CA LYS A 41 -4.03 -22.13 -8.70
C LYS A 41 -5.45 -22.02 -8.14
N ASP A 42 -6.16 -23.15 -8.00
CA ASP A 42 -7.51 -23.19 -7.43
C ASP A 42 -7.54 -22.76 -5.96
N ARG A 43 -6.58 -23.23 -5.16
CA ARG A 43 -6.42 -22.76 -3.78
C ARG A 43 -6.16 -21.25 -3.72
N LEU A 44 -5.34 -20.73 -4.63
CA LEU A 44 -5.04 -19.31 -4.71
C LEU A 44 -6.27 -18.49 -5.09
N ARG A 45 -7.06 -18.93 -6.08
CA ARG A 45 -8.33 -18.30 -6.48
C ARG A 45 -9.32 -18.24 -5.31
N LYS A 46 -9.57 -19.36 -4.63
CA LYS A 46 -10.45 -19.43 -3.47
C LYS A 46 -10.01 -18.48 -2.36
N THR A 47 -8.70 -18.40 -2.11
CA THR A 47 -8.14 -17.47 -1.14
C THR A 47 -8.39 -16.03 -1.58
N TYR A 48 -8.11 -15.70 -2.84
CA TYR A 48 -8.28 -14.35 -3.39
C TYR A 48 -9.75 -13.90 -3.39
N GLU A 49 -10.69 -14.78 -3.76
CA GLU A 49 -12.13 -14.54 -3.70
C GLU A 49 -12.64 -14.32 -2.28
N SER A 50 -12.04 -14.99 -1.29
CA SER A 50 -12.36 -14.77 0.12
C SER A 50 -11.89 -13.41 0.64
N LEU A 51 -10.94 -12.74 -0.04
CA LEU A 51 -10.48 -11.42 0.34
C LEU A 51 -11.48 -10.38 -0.15
N ASN A 52 -12.17 -9.72 0.79
CA ASN A 52 -13.00 -8.55 0.51
C ASN A 52 -12.12 -7.28 0.51
N PRO A 53 -11.73 -6.72 -0.66
CA PRO A 53 -10.75 -5.64 -0.72
C PRO A 53 -11.29 -4.35 -0.10
N ALA A 54 -12.59 -4.11 -0.21
CA ALA A 54 -13.23 -2.94 0.38
C ALA A 54 -13.21 -3.01 1.91
N PHE A 55 -13.50 -4.18 2.49
CA PHE A 55 -13.40 -4.40 3.93
C PHE A 55 -11.96 -4.24 4.43
N LEU A 56 -10.99 -4.86 3.74
CA LEU A 56 -9.58 -4.76 4.11
C LEU A 56 -9.08 -3.31 4.05
N LYS A 57 -9.43 -2.57 2.99
CA LYS A 57 -9.09 -1.15 2.86
C LYS A 57 -9.68 -0.31 4.00
N ARG A 58 -10.96 -0.51 4.34
CA ARG A 58 -11.60 0.19 5.47
C ARG A 58 -10.88 -0.05 6.80
N ASN A 59 -10.43 -1.28 7.06
CA ASN A 59 -9.68 -1.60 8.27
C ASN A 59 -8.30 -0.92 8.28
N ILE A 60 -7.56 -0.96 7.17
CA ILE A 60 -6.27 -0.26 7.04
C ILE A 60 -6.45 1.23 7.29
N ASP A 61 -7.44 1.85 6.67
CA ASP A 61 -7.70 3.28 6.82
C ASP A 61 -8.12 3.64 8.24
N ARG A 62 -8.84 2.75 8.94
CA ARG A 62 -9.15 2.92 10.38
C ARG A 62 -7.87 2.96 11.21
N HIS A 63 -6.98 2.01 11.04
CA HIS A 63 -5.74 1.93 11.82
C HIS A 63 -4.80 3.09 11.50
N LYS A 64 -4.73 3.55 10.25
CA LYS A 64 -3.99 4.77 9.90
C LYS A 64 -4.47 5.98 10.69
N ARG A 65 -5.78 6.21 10.73
CA ARG A 65 -6.37 7.32 11.51
C ARG A 65 -6.08 7.22 13.00
N GLU A 66 -6.08 6.03 13.56
CA GLU A 66 -5.74 5.80 14.98
C GLU A 66 -4.28 6.21 15.26
N ILE A 67 -3.36 5.79 14.40
CA ILE A 67 -1.93 6.11 14.51
C ILE A 67 -1.70 7.62 14.36
N GLU A 68 -2.33 8.25 13.36
CA GLU A 68 -2.23 9.70 13.10
C GLU A 68 -2.67 10.50 14.33
N ARG A 69 -3.84 10.19 14.90
CA ARG A 69 -4.34 10.85 16.12
C ARG A 69 -3.38 10.69 17.30
N ALA A 70 -2.87 9.48 17.51
CA ALA A 70 -1.92 9.22 18.60
C ALA A 70 -0.62 10.03 18.41
N TYR A 71 -0.14 10.14 17.17
CA TYR A 71 1.03 10.95 16.84
C TYR A 71 0.79 12.44 17.08
N GLU A 72 -0.34 12.99 16.62
CA GLU A 72 -0.73 14.39 16.84
C GLU A 72 -0.79 14.72 18.33
N MET A 73 -1.46 13.88 19.13
CA MET A 73 -1.52 14.05 20.58
C MET A 73 -0.12 14.04 21.22
N LYS A 74 0.76 13.16 20.77
CA LYS A 74 2.16 13.10 21.26
C LYS A 74 2.94 14.36 20.89
N MET A 75 2.74 14.90 19.69
CA MET A 75 3.38 16.14 19.25
C MET A 75 2.88 17.34 20.05
N GLU A 76 1.58 17.46 20.25
CA GLU A 76 0.97 18.55 21.00
C GLU A 76 1.42 18.54 22.47
N LYS A 77 1.47 17.37 23.10
CA LYS A 77 2.03 17.23 24.46
C LYS A 77 3.47 17.72 24.54
N ARG A 78 4.33 17.28 23.61
CA ARG A 78 5.74 17.72 23.55
C ARG A 78 5.86 19.23 23.37
N LYS A 79 5.03 19.84 22.52
CA LYS A 79 5.01 21.29 22.30
C LYS A 79 4.65 22.05 23.57
N ARG A 80 3.62 21.60 24.30
CA ARG A 80 3.22 22.20 25.59
C ARG A 80 4.32 22.09 26.64
N GLU A 81 4.99 20.94 26.73
CA GLU A 81 6.11 20.74 27.65
C GLU A 81 7.28 21.68 27.33
N MET A 82 7.62 21.85 26.05
CA MET A 82 8.66 22.79 25.62
C MET A 82 8.30 24.24 25.96
N GLN A 83 7.04 24.65 25.72
CA GLN A 83 6.57 25.99 26.06
C GLN A 83 6.59 26.26 27.57
N LYS A 84 6.26 25.27 28.40
CA LYS A 84 6.36 25.39 29.86
C LYS A 84 7.79 25.57 30.34
N ARG A 85 8.77 24.91 29.69
CA ARG A 85 10.20 25.04 30.03
C ARG A 85 10.82 26.37 29.61
N ALA A 86 10.20 27.05 28.65
CA ALA A 86 10.67 28.33 28.12
C ALA A 86 10.08 29.56 28.85
N ARG A 87 9.15 29.34 29.81
CA ARG A 87 8.57 30.36 30.68
C ARG A 87 9.18 30.22 32.07
#